data_AF-A0A7T1IBE6-F1
#
_entry.id   AF-A0A7T1IBE6-F1
#
_cell.length_a   1.000
_cell.length_b   1.000
_cell.length_c   1.000
_cell.angle_alpha   90.00
_cell.angle_beta   90.00
_cell.angle_gamma   90.00
#
_symmetry.space_group_name_H-M   'P 1'
#
loop_
_entity.id
_entity.type
_entity.pdbx_description
1 polymer ?
#
loop_
_entity_poly.entity_id
_entity_poly.type
_entity_poly.pdbx_seq_one_letter_code
_entity_poly.pdbx_strand_id
1 'polypeptide(L)'
;MPEFGSLRSALLIGLSTVLLGFTATASAAKGANVPGAPTTPSLGEDLAPSSPEQKALSDYLRAKGAIFYGAWWCPACFQQKNLFGKEAGNTLPYVECDKTDPGRARCQAAQIRAYPTWDQPGKERREGVQTLQELKIWSGFPGSTP
;
A
#
# COMPACT_ATOMS: atom_id res chain seq x y z
N MET A 1 5.00 -7.36 98.11
CA MET A 1 3.68 -6.69 98.01
C MET A 1 3.97 -5.20 97.90
N PRO A 2 3.23 -4.38 97.14
CA PRO A 2 2.45 -4.65 95.92
C PRO A 2 2.60 -3.43 94.92
N GLU A 3 2.33 -3.58 93.62
CA GLU A 3 1.24 -2.90 92.85
C GLU A 3 1.61 -1.69 91.96
N PHE A 4 1.37 -1.92 90.65
CA PHE A 4 0.72 -1.13 89.59
C PHE A 4 0.80 0.41 89.48
N GLY A 5 0.90 0.84 88.21
CA GLY A 5 0.38 2.11 87.69
C GLY A 5 1.30 2.70 86.62
N SER A 6 1.19 2.31 85.34
CA SER A 6 0.34 2.95 84.31
C SER A 6 0.60 4.46 84.16
N LEU A 7 1.13 4.90 83.01
CA LEU A 7 0.46 5.80 82.04
C LEU A 7 1.43 6.45 81.04
N ARG A 8 1.32 5.98 79.78
CA ARG A 8 1.17 6.73 78.51
C ARG A 8 2.11 7.89 78.14
N SER A 9 2.66 7.78 76.92
CA SER A 9 2.87 8.80 75.87
C SER A 9 4.34 8.95 75.51
N ALA A 10 4.79 9.07 74.26
CA ALA A 10 4.20 8.93 72.93
C ALA A 10 5.37 9.05 71.93
N LEU A 11 5.22 8.47 70.73
CA LEU A 11 5.76 8.97 69.44
C LEU A 11 7.30 8.99 69.27
N LEU A 12 7.96 8.52 68.20
CA LEU A 12 7.64 8.14 66.81
C LEU A 12 8.75 7.19 66.34
N ILE A 13 8.42 5.95 65.91
CA ILE A 13 9.37 5.14 65.13
C ILE A 13 9.04 5.41 63.67
N GLY A 14 9.95 6.09 62.96
CA GLY A 14 9.83 6.38 61.54
C GLY A 14 9.77 5.08 60.74
N LEU A 15 8.60 4.75 60.22
CA LEU A 15 8.38 3.59 59.36
C LEU A 15 8.72 4.01 57.93
N SER A 16 9.96 3.75 57.49
CA SER A 16 10.33 3.87 56.07
C SER A 16 9.66 2.75 55.30
N THR A 17 8.53 3.04 54.65
CA THR A 17 7.92 2.13 53.68
C THR A 17 8.68 2.24 52.35
N VAL A 18 9.58 1.29 52.10
CA VAL A 18 10.18 1.10 50.78
C VAL A 18 9.08 0.55 49.87
N LEU A 19 8.49 1.42 49.06
CA LEU A 19 7.57 1.03 48.00
C LEU A 19 8.39 0.39 46.88
N LEU A 20 8.41 -0.94 46.81
CA LEU A 20 8.94 -1.67 45.66
C LEU A 20 8.03 -1.35 44.46
N GLY A 21 8.50 -0.45 43.60
CA GLY A 21 7.84 -0.11 42.34
C GLY A 21 7.82 -1.32 41.42
N PHE A 22 6.64 -1.85 41.14
CA PHE A 22 6.43 -2.75 40.03
C PHE A 22 6.52 -1.95 38.73
N THR A 23 7.67 -1.98 38.07
CA THR A 23 7.77 -1.49 36.69
C THR A 23 7.06 -2.48 35.78
N ALA A 24 5.80 -2.21 35.45
CA ALA A 24 5.11 -2.89 34.38
C ALA A 24 5.78 -2.49 33.06
N THR A 25 6.69 -3.32 32.54
CA THR A 25 7.19 -3.17 31.17
C THR A 25 6.06 -3.59 30.23
N ALA A 26 5.29 -2.62 29.74
CA ALA A 26 4.38 -2.83 28.63
C ALA A 26 5.23 -3.24 27.42
N SER A 27 5.21 -4.53 27.06
CA SER A 27 5.70 -4.96 25.75
C SER A 27 4.73 -4.40 24.72
N ALA A 28 5.17 -3.36 24.01
CA ALA A 28 4.52 -2.93 22.77
C ALA A 28 4.56 -4.13 21.82
N ALA A 29 3.41 -4.77 21.61
CA ALA A 29 3.22 -5.75 20.56
C ALA A 29 3.48 -5.03 19.23
N LYS A 30 4.69 -5.19 18.70
CA LYS A 30 5.06 -4.73 17.37
C LYS A 30 4.17 -5.49 16.40
N GLY A 31 3.23 -4.79 15.77
CA GLY A 31 2.33 -5.34 14.77
C GLY A 31 3.11 -6.23 13.81
N ALA A 32 2.66 -7.47 13.67
CA ALA A 32 3.29 -8.47 12.82
C ALA A 32 3.39 -7.91 11.39
N ASN A 33 4.62 -7.72 10.92
CA ASN A 33 4.88 -7.54 9.50
C ASN A 33 4.67 -8.93 8.86
N VAL A 34 3.48 -9.18 8.32
CA VAL A 34 3.16 -10.42 7.59
C VAL A 34 3.56 -10.19 6.13
N PRO A 35 4.63 -10.81 5.63
CA PRO A 35 4.96 -10.76 4.22
C PRO A 35 3.89 -11.54 3.45
N GLY A 36 3.22 -10.89 2.49
CA GLY A 36 2.33 -11.57 1.55
C GLY A 36 0.82 -11.36 1.74
N ALA A 37 0.37 -10.39 2.54
CA ALA A 37 -1.03 -9.97 2.48
C ALA A 37 -1.34 -9.37 1.09
N PRO A 38 -2.51 -9.66 0.48
CA PRO A 38 -2.91 -9.05 -0.77
C PRO A 38 -2.99 -7.53 -0.58
N THR A 39 -2.13 -6.79 -1.29
CA THR A 39 -2.03 -5.32 -1.24
C THR A 39 -3.19 -4.61 -1.96
N THR A 40 -4.27 -5.32 -2.30
CA THR A 40 -5.46 -4.67 -2.88
C THR A 40 -6.24 -4.03 -1.73
N PRO A 41 -6.43 -2.70 -1.73
CA PRO A 41 -7.21 -2.05 -0.69
C PRO A 41 -8.61 -2.64 -0.60
N SER A 42 -9.11 -2.81 0.63
CA SER A 42 -10.50 -3.19 0.86
C SER A 42 -11.43 -2.07 0.40
N LEU A 43 -12.66 -2.40 0.01
CA LEU A 43 -13.66 -1.41 -0.34
C LEU A 43 -13.88 -0.45 0.85
N GLY A 44 -13.57 0.83 0.66
CA GLY A 44 -13.68 1.87 1.69
C GLY A 44 -12.38 2.21 2.42
N GLU A 45 -11.27 1.52 2.13
CA GLU A 45 -9.95 1.91 2.63
C GLU A 45 -9.26 2.90 1.68
N ASP A 46 -8.60 3.90 2.26
CA ASP A 46 -7.83 4.88 1.51
C ASP A 46 -6.65 4.21 0.79
N LEU A 47 -6.49 4.48 -0.50
CA LEU A 47 -5.34 3.99 -1.27
C LEU A 47 -4.04 4.61 -0.74
N ALA A 48 -3.09 3.75 -0.39
CA ALA A 48 -1.78 4.15 0.11
C ALA A 48 -1.02 5.07 -0.89
N PRO A 49 -0.15 5.97 -0.39
CA PRO A 49 0.77 6.71 -1.24
C PRO A 49 1.68 5.77 -2.03
N SER A 50 2.08 6.22 -3.22
CA SER A 50 2.95 5.47 -4.11
C SER A 50 4.38 5.55 -3.63
N SER A 51 5.08 4.42 -3.62
CA SER A 51 6.51 4.33 -3.37
C SER A 51 7.31 5.05 -4.46
N PRO A 52 8.58 5.42 -4.18
CA PRO A 52 9.47 5.95 -5.21
C PRO A 52 9.60 5.04 -6.43
N GLU A 53 9.61 3.72 -6.21
CA GLU A 53 9.73 2.75 -7.30
C GLU A 53 8.47 2.67 -8.17
N GLN A 54 7.28 2.73 -7.56
CA GLN A 54 6.01 2.79 -8.30
C GLN A 54 5.94 4.04 -9.18
N LYS A 55 6.38 5.20 -8.65
CA LYS A 55 6.48 6.46 -9.40
C LYS A 55 7.46 6.33 -10.57
N ALA A 56 8.66 5.81 -10.30
CA ALA A 56 9.69 5.60 -11.31
C ALA A 56 9.23 4.64 -12.43
N LEU A 57 8.51 3.56 -12.10
CA LEU A 57 7.96 2.64 -13.09
C LEU A 57 6.88 3.30 -13.95
N SER A 58 5.95 4.06 -13.35
CA SER A 58 4.93 4.81 -14.10
C SER A 58 5.55 5.79 -15.10
N ASP A 59 6.57 6.53 -14.67
CA ASP A 59 7.30 7.47 -15.52
C ASP A 59 8.08 6.76 -16.62
N TYR A 60 8.72 5.63 -16.31
CA TYR A 60 9.43 4.82 -17.28
C TYR A 60 8.52 4.25 -18.36
N LEU A 61 7.36 3.69 -17.97
CA LEU A 61 6.36 3.17 -18.90
C LEU A 61 5.92 4.28 -19.88
N ARG A 62 5.65 5.49 -19.38
CA ARG A 62 5.31 6.65 -20.23
C ARG A 62 6.46 7.02 -21.17
N ALA A 63 7.69 7.08 -20.66
CA ALA A 63 8.86 7.42 -21.46
C ALA A 63 9.17 6.39 -22.56
N LYS A 64 8.80 5.11 -22.35
CA LYS A 64 8.91 4.04 -23.36
C LYS A 64 7.75 3.98 -24.34
N GLY A 65 6.77 4.88 -24.22
CA GLY A 65 5.59 4.90 -25.08
C GLY A 65 4.63 3.73 -24.79
N ALA A 66 4.67 3.16 -23.58
CA ALA A 66 3.65 2.22 -23.17
C ALA A 66 2.30 2.94 -23.03
N ILE A 67 1.22 2.25 -23.37
CA ILE A 67 -0.16 2.72 -23.26
C ILE A 67 -0.95 1.68 -22.49
N PHE A 68 -1.73 2.16 -21.52
CA PHE A 68 -2.66 1.39 -20.70
C PHE A 68 -4.10 1.70 -21.14
N TYR A 69 -4.68 0.84 -21.96
CA TYR A 69 -6.07 0.98 -22.42
C TYR A 69 -7.03 0.39 -21.40
N GLY A 70 -8.10 1.12 -21.08
CA GLY A 70 -9.15 0.60 -20.21
C GLY A 70 -10.41 1.45 -20.26
N ALA A 71 -11.33 1.17 -19.34
CA ALA A 71 -12.57 1.91 -19.18
C ALA A 71 -12.72 2.45 -17.75
N TRP A 72 -13.38 3.60 -17.61
CA TRP A 72 -13.57 4.23 -16.30
C TRP A 72 -14.39 3.37 -15.32
N TRP A 73 -15.22 2.45 -15.81
CA TRP A 73 -16.05 1.56 -14.99
C TRP A 73 -15.39 0.21 -14.71
N CYS A 74 -14.24 -0.08 -15.32
CA CYS A 74 -13.63 -1.41 -15.35
C CYS A 74 -12.94 -1.77 -14.01
N PRO A 75 -13.41 -2.79 -13.27
CA PRO A 75 -12.84 -3.18 -11.98
C PRO A 75 -11.38 -3.62 -12.07
N ALA A 76 -11.03 -4.39 -13.10
CA ALA A 76 -9.65 -4.80 -13.37
C ALA A 76 -8.73 -3.59 -13.66
N CYS A 77 -9.27 -2.54 -14.26
CA CYS A 77 -8.53 -1.33 -14.56
C CYS A 77 -8.27 -0.52 -13.28
N PHE A 78 -9.23 -0.48 -12.35
CA PHE A 78 -9.00 0.04 -11.01
C PHE A 78 -7.97 -0.77 -10.24
N GLN A 79 -8.06 -2.11 -10.29
CA GLN A 79 -7.07 -2.99 -9.68
C GLN A 79 -5.66 -2.68 -10.20
N GLN A 80 -5.50 -2.57 -11.53
CA GLN A 80 -4.22 -2.22 -12.15
C GLN A 80 -3.68 -0.88 -11.64
N LYS A 81 -4.52 0.17 -11.56
CA LYS A 81 -4.13 1.49 -11.03
C LYS A 81 -3.72 1.40 -9.56
N ASN A 82 -4.45 0.63 -8.75
CA ASN A 82 -4.19 0.48 -7.32
C ASN A 82 -2.84 -0.18 -7.03
N LEU A 83 -2.37 -1.09 -7.90
CA LEU A 83 -1.03 -1.67 -7.77
C LEU A 83 0.09 -0.61 -7.80
N PHE A 84 -0.15 0.56 -8.39
CA PHE A 84 0.81 1.67 -8.43
C PHE A 84 0.69 2.63 -7.25
N GLY A 85 -0.33 2.51 -6.40
CA GLY A 85 -0.61 3.51 -5.37
C GLY A 85 -1.23 4.80 -5.92
N LYS A 86 -1.54 5.74 -5.01
CA LYS A 86 -2.38 6.91 -5.30
C LYS A 86 -1.84 7.82 -6.42
N GLU A 87 -0.61 8.28 -6.31
CA GLU A 87 -0.01 9.22 -7.25
C GLU A 87 0.34 8.53 -8.58
N ALA A 88 1.08 7.43 -8.55
CA ALA A 88 1.58 6.78 -9.76
C ALA A 88 0.46 6.10 -10.56
N GLY A 89 -0.56 5.56 -9.88
CA GLY A 89 -1.76 5.01 -10.52
C GLY A 89 -2.59 6.06 -11.26
N ASN A 90 -2.59 7.30 -10.78
CA ASN A 90 -3.28 8.42 -11.43
C ASN A 90 -2.49 9.03 -12.60
N THR A 91 -1.18 8.80 -12.67
CA THR A 91 -0.34 9.32 -13.75
C THR A 91 -0.02 8.30 -14.84
N LEU A 92 -0.44 7.04 -14.71
CA LEU A 92 -0.22 6.02 -15.73
C LEU A 92 -0.61 6.52 -17.14
N PRO A 93 0.06 6.05 -18.21
CA PRO A 93 -0.24 6.44 -19.60
C PRO A 93 -1.57 5.83 -20.08
N TYR A 94 -2.66 6.25 -19.46
CA TYR A 94 -4.00 5.69 -19.61
C TYR A 94 -4.75 6.26 -20.81
N VAL A 95 -5.42 5.40 -21.56
CA VAL A 95 -6.38 5.79 -22.59
C VAL A 95 -7.76 5.26 -22.20
N GLU A 96 -8.70 6.20 -22.07
CA GLU A 96 -10.10 5.93 -21.80
C GLU A 96 -10.81 5.47 -23.09
N CYS A 97 -11.30 4.23 -23.07
CA CYS A 97 -11.91 3.60 -24.23
C CYS A 97 -13.43 3.68 -24.26
N ASP A 98 -14.12 4.07 -23.19
CA ASP A 98 -15.58 3.94 -23.13
C ASP A 98 -16.31 5.08 -22.39
N LYS A 99 -15.74 6.28 -22.45
CA LYS A 99 -16.40 7.50 -21.94
C LYS A 99 -17.04 8.35 -23.03
N THR A 100 -16.48 8.33 -24.24
CA THR A 100 -16.91 9.17 -25.37
C THR A 100 -16.79 8.42 -26.69
N ASP A 101 -17.52 8.82 -27.73
CA ASP A 101 -17.40 8.23 -29.07
C ASP A 101 -15.98 8.32 -29.65
N PRO A 102 -15.25 9.46 -29.54
CA PRO A 102 -13.86 9.51 -29.96
C PRO A 102 -12.95 8.55 -29.20
N GLY A 103 -13.19 8.33 -27.90
CA GLY A 103 -12.45 7.36 -27.10
C GLY A 103 -12.67 5.92 -27.58
N ARG A 104 -13.93 5.55 -27.80
CA ARG A 104 -14.31 4.26 -28.40
C ARG A 104 -13.67 4.06 -29.76
N ALA A 105 -13.77 5.04 -30.66
CA ALA A 105 -13.18 4.97 -32.00
C ALA A 105 -11.66 4.79 -31.94
N ARG A 106 -10.96 5.50 -31.04
CA ARG A 106 -9.51 5.33 -30.83
C ARG A 106 -9.16 3.91 -30.41
N CYS A 107 -9.88 3.33 -29.46
CA CYS A 107 -9.57 1.97 -28.98
C CYS A 107 -9.98 0.88 -29.98
N GLN A 108 -11.03 1.09 -30.78
CA GLN A 108 -11.39 0.23 -31.91
C GLN A 108 -10.28 0.25 -32.98
N ALA A 109 -9.78 1.43 -33.34
CA ALA A 109 -8.67 1.57 -34.29
C ALA A 109 -7.37 0.92 -33.77
N ALA A 110 -7.13 0.96 -32.46
CA ALA A 110 -6.03 0.26 -31.80
C ALA A 110 -6.29 -1.26 -31.61
N GLN A 111 -7.45 -1.76 -32.04
CA GLN A 111 -7.88 -3.16 -31.95
C GLN A 111 -7.84 -3.70 -30.51
N ILE A 112 -8.27 -2.90 -29.53
CA ILE A 112 -8.36 -3.31 -28.13
C ILE A 112 -9.57 -4.23 -27.97
N ARG A 113 -9.33 -5.47 -27.49
CA ARG A 113 -10.36 -6.52 -27.36
C ARG A 113 -10.82 -6.73 -25.92
N ALA A 114 -9.99 -6.37 -24.95
CA ALA A 114 -10.24 -6.58 -23.54
C ALA A 114 -9.66 -5.42 -22.72
N TYR A 115 -10.21 -5.23 -21.51
CA TYR A 115 -9.69 -4.26 -20.56
C TYR A 115 -9.21 -4.96 -19.27
N PRO A 116 -8.08 -4.52 -18.69
CA PRO A 116 -7.13 -3.61 -19.31
C PRO A 116 -6.31 -4.27 -20.43
N THR A 117 -5.69 -3.45 -21.27
CA THR A 117 -4.68 -3.88 -22.23
C THR A 117 -3.47 -2.95 -22.16
N TRP A 118 -2.27 -3.52 -22.04
CA TRP A 118 -1.00 -2.83 -22.14
C TRP A 118 -0.38 -3.03 -23.52
N ASP A 119 0.00 -1.92 -24.14
CA ASP A 119 0.62 -1.90 -25.47
C ASP A 119 1.88 -1.04 -25.44
N GLN A 120 2.93 -1.44 -26.14
CA GLN A 120 4.15 -0.65 -26.27
C GLN A 120 4.79 -0.98 -27.62
N PRO A 121 5.29 0.01 -28.37
CA PRO A 121 5.97 -0.24 -29.64
C PRO A 121 7.10 -1.28 -29.50
N GLY A 122 7.10 -2.27 -30.40
CA GLY A 122 8.10 -3.34 -30.42
C GLY A 122 7.96 -4.39 -29.30
N LYS A 123 6.87 -4.38 -28.54
CA LYS A 123 6.54 -5.38 -27.53
C LYS A 123 5.28 -6.14 -27.92
N GLU A 124 5.20 -7.40 -27.51
CA GLU A 124 3.93 -8.13 -27.53
C GLU A 124 2.96 -7.48 -26.53
N ARG A 125 1.72 -7.29 -26.97
CA ARG A 125 0.63 -6.72 -26.18
C ARG A 125 0.26 -7.64 -25.01
N ARG A 126 -0.08 -7.06 -23.85
CA ARG A 126 -0.52 -7.80 -22.65
C ARG A 126 -1.97 -7.46 -22.35
N GLU A 127 -2.85 -8.45 -22.35
CA GLU A 127 -4.23 -8.30 -21.91
C GLU A 127 -4.37 -8.70 -20.43
N GLY A 128 -5.23 -8.00 -19.69
CA GLY A 128 -5.47 -8.24 -18.27
C GLY A 128 -4.52 -7.50 -17.32
N VAL A 129 -4.82 -7.60 -16.03
CA VAL A 129 -4.02 -6.97 -14.96
C VAL A 129 -2.62 -7.56 -14.94
N GLN A 130 -1.62 -6.70 -14.91
CA GLN A 130 -0.21 -7.04 -14.79
C GLN A 130 0.31 -6.54 -13.44
N THR A 131 1.04 -7.40 -12.74
CA THR A 131 1.80 -7.03 -11.55
C THR A 131 2.87 -5.98 -11.90
N LEU A 132 3.36 -5.25 -10.89
CA LEU A 132 4.46 -4.31 -11.10
C LEU A 132 5.71 -5.01 -11.65
N GLN A 133 5.99 -6.24 -11.20
CA GLN A 133 7.15 -7.01 -11.66
C GLN A 133 7.00 -7.42 -13.13
N GLU A 134 5.82 -7.89 -13.54
CA GLU A 134 5.55 -8.21 -14.95
C GLU A 134 5.71 -6.98 -15.84
N LEU A 135 5.24 -5.81 -15.40
CA LEU A 135 5.41 -4.55 -16.14
C LEU A 135 6.87 -4.09 -16.19
N LYS A 136 7.64 -4.28 -15.11
CA LYS A 136 9.08 -4.02 -15.10
C LYS A 136 9.79 -4.88 -16.14
N ILE A 137 9.58 -6.20 -16.11
CA ILE A 137 10.19 -7.15 -17.06
C ILE A 137 9.77 -6.81 -18.49
N TRP A 138 8.47 -6.65 -18.72
CA TRP A 138 7.91 -6.40 -20.04
C TRP A 138 8.41 -5.09 -20.64
N SER A 139 8.46 -4.00 -19.86
CA SER A 139 8.97 -2.71 -20.34
C SER A 139 10.49 -2.64 -20.43
N GLY A 140 11.22 -3.58 -19.81
CA GLY A 140 12.67 -3.55 -19.67
C GLY A 140 13.13 -2.48 -18.67
N PHE A 141 12.40 -2.31 -17.58
CA PHE A 141 12.75 -1.40 -16.49
C PHE A 141 14.11 -1.82 -15.86
N PRO A 142 15.02 -0.89 -15.53
CA PRO A 142 16.32 -1.26 -14.97
C PRO A 142 16.20 -2.12 -13.69
N GLY A 143 17.00 -3.17 -13.60
CA GLY A 143 16.99 -4.10 -12.47
C GLY A 143 15.82 -5.09 -12.44
N SER A 144 15.05 -5.20 -13.53
CA SER A 144 13.88 -6.10 -13.63
C SER A 144 14.21 -7.57 -13.89
N THR A 145 15.36 -8.09 -13.45
CA THR A 145 15.72 -9.49 -13.70
C THR A 145 14.75 -10.42 -12.96
N PRO A 146 14.30 -11.54 -13.58
CA PRO A 146 13.49 -12.54 -12.90
C PRO A 146 14.13 -13.10 -11.62
#